data_AF-M6ZRA9-F1
#
_entry.id   AF-M6ZRA9-F1
#
_cell.length_a   1.000
_cell.length_b   1.000
_cell.length_c   1.000
_cell.angle_alpha   90.00
_cell.angle_beta   90.00
_cell.angle_gamma   90.00
#
_symmetry.space_group_name_H-M   'P 1'
#
loop_
_entity.id
_entity.type
_entity.pdbx_description
1 polymer ?
#
loop_
_entity_poly.entity_id
_entity_poly.type
_entity_poly.pdbx_seq_one_letter_code
_entity_poly.pdbx_strand_id
1 'polypeptide(L)'
;MEALVTTIHDKSNSKTNINEIAITEASRLVEVFSGKRISANRPIVGEDVFTQTAGVHADGDKKGNLYANPILPERFGRKRSYALGKLAGKASISENVKQLGMVLSEVVLQKVLERVIELGDQNKLVTPEDLPFIIADVSGRTGEKVLTIKSCNIHSGIGIRPHAQIELEYQGKIHKEISEGDGGYDAFMNALTKITNRLGISIPKLIDYEVRIPPGGKTDALVETRITWNKSLDLEEDQTFKTMGVHPDQTVAAVHATEKMLNQILQPWQI
;
A
#
# COMPACT_ATOMS: atom_id res chain seq x y z
N MET A 1 -12.74 -34.02 -5.76
CA MET A 1 -11.64 -34.99 -5.92
C MET A 1 -10.53 -34.70 -4.90
N GLU A 2 -10.05 -33.47 -4.87
CA GLU A 2 -8.93 -32.92 -4.10
C GLU A 2 -8.95 -33.32 -2.61
N ALA A 3 -10.06 -33.00 -1.91
CA ALA A 3 -10.23 -33.34 -0.49
C ALA A 3 -10.31 -34.86 -0.26
N LEU A 4 -10.92 -35.61 -1.19
CA LEU A 4 -11.04 -37.06 -1.09
C LEU A 4 -9.67 -37.73 -1.20
N VAL A 5 -8.87 -37.35 -2.20
CA VAL A 5 -7.51 -37.88 -2.39
C VAL A 5 -6.64 -37.61 -1.17
N THR A 6 -6.65 -36.37 -0.69
CA THR A 6 -5.90 -35.97 0.52
C THR A 6 -6.34 -36.78 1.73
N THR A 7 -7.66 -36.96 1.93
CA THR A 7 -8.20 -37.72 3.06
C THR A 7 -7.82 -39.20 2.98
N ILE A 8 -7.89 -39.83 1.81
CA ILE A 8 -7.47 -41.21 1.60
C ILE A 8 -5.98 -41.35 1.95
N HIS A 9 -5.14 -40.46 1.42
CA HIS A 9 -3.69 -40.55 1.63
C HIS A 9 -3.25 -40.28 3.08
N ASP A 10 -4.00 -39.47 3.84
CA ASP A 10 -3.62 -39.00 5.18
C ASP A 10 -4.33 -39.73 6.32
N LYS A 11 -5.54 -40.26 6.09
CA LYS A 11 -6.39 -40.87 7.11
C LYS A 11 -6.66 -42.35 6.88
N SER A 12 -6.10 -42.93 5.81
CA SER A 12 -6.19 -44.37 5.53
C SER A 12 -4.83 -44.95 5.18
N ASN A 13 -4.74 -46.29 5.16
CA ASN A 13 -3.56 -47.01 4.68
C ASN A 13 -3.55 -47.18 3.14
N SER A 14 -4.49 -46.57 2.43
CA SER A 14 -4.62 -46.67 0.97
C SER A 14 -3.90 -45.53 0.26
N LYS A 15 -3.34 -45.81 -0.91
CA LYS A 15 -2.75 -44.83 -1.82
C LYS A 15 -3.45 -44.88 -3.18
N THR A 16 -3.49 -43.74 -3.85
CA THR A 16 -3.97 -43.60 -5.22
C THR A 16 -2.78 -43.31 -6.15
N ASN A 17 -2.96 -43.49 -7.45
CA ASN A 17 -1.96 -43.12 -8.46
C ASN A 17 -2.05 -41.64 -8.88
N ILE A 18 -2.74 -40.79 -8.10
CA ILE A 18 -2.95 -39.38 -8.41
C ILE A 18 -1.72 -38.58 -7.96
N ASN A 19 -1.16 -37.80 -8.88
CA ASN A 19 -0.12 -36.83 -8.57
C ASN A 19 -0.71 -35.60 -7.87
N GLU A 20 -0.51 -35.48 -6.56
CA GLU A 20 -1.07 -34.40 -5.76
C GLU A 20 -0.54 -33.01 -6.15
N ILE A 21 0.69 -32.90 -6.65
CA ILE A 21 1.28 -31.63 -7.11
C ILE A 21 0.46 -31.04 -8.26
N ALA A 22 -0.16 -31.88 -9.10
CA ALA A 22 -0.95 -31.46 -10.25
C ALA A 22 -2.42 -31.14 -9.93
N ILE A 23 -2.89 -31.39 -8.70
CA ILE A 23 -4.31 -31.25 -8.35
C ILE A 23 -4.80 -29.81 -8.53
N THR A 24 -4.01 -28.81 -8.10
CA THR A 24 -4.41 -27.39 -8.21
C THR A 24 -4.59 -26.98 -9.67
N GLU A 25 -3.66 -27.36 -10.53
CA GLU A 25 -3.73 -27.02 -11.96
C GLU A 25 -4.88 -27.74 -12.65
N ALA A 26 -5.11 -29.02 -12.33
CA ALA A 26 -6.26 -29.76 -12.84
C ALA A 26 -7.60 -29.11 -12.43
N SER A 27 -7.73 -28.67 -11.18
CA SER A 27 -8.94 -27.97 -10.72
C SER A 27 -9.13 -26.63 -11.44
N ARG A 28 -8.06 -25.86 -11.69
CA ARG A 28 -8.11 -24.62 -12.48
C ARG A 28 -8.55 -24.86 -13.93
N LEU A 29 -8.05 -25.92 -14.56
CA LEU A 29 -8.51 -26.31 -15.90
C LEU A 29 -10.02 -26.61 -15.90
N VAL A 30 -10.52 -27.34 -14.90
CA VAL A 30 -11.96 -27.61 -14.77
C VAL A 30 -12.76 -26.33 -14.56
N GLU A 31 -12.28 -25.39 -13.73
CA GLU A 31 -12.90 -24.07 -13.56
C GLU A 31 -13.04 -23.33 -14.90
N VAL A 32 -11.96 -23.30 -15.69
CA VAL A 32 -11.95 -22.66 -17.02
C VAL A 32 -12.93 -23.33 -17.99
N PHE A 33 -12.88 -24.66 -18.14
CA PHE A 33 -13.72 -25.36 -19.12
C PHE A 33 -15.19 -25.46 -18.71
N SER A 34 -15.48 -25.55 -17.41
CA SER A 34 -16.85 -25.65 -16.92
C SER A 34 -17.52 -24.28 -16.73
N GLY A 35 -16.74 -23.20 -16.70
CA GLY A 35 -17.20 -21.85 -16.35
C GLY A 35 -17.61 -21.68 -14.89
N LYS A 36 -17.36 -22.69 -14.03
CA LYS A 36 -17.73 -22.65 -12.60
C LYS A 36 -16.51 -22.29 -11.76
N ARG A 37 -16.58 -21.15 -11.09
CA ARG A 37 -15.49 -20.69 -10.22
C ARG A 37 -15.29 -21.59 -9.00
N ILE A 38 -14.03 -21.81 -8.64
CA ILE A 38 -13.63 -22.45 -7.38
C ILE A 38 -13.85 -21.43 -6.26
N SER A 39 -14.53 -21.83 -5.18
CA SER A 39 -14.67 -20.96 -4.02
C SER A 39 -13.31 -20.74 -3.35
N ALA A 40 -13.04 -19.51 -2.89
CA ALA A 40 -11.74 -19.16 -2.30
C ALA A 40 -11.38 -20.02 -1.06
N ASN A 41 -12.39 -20.50 -0.33
CA ASN A 41 -12.25 -21.39 0.81
C ASN A 41 -12.32 -22.89 0.47
N ARG A 42 -12.35 -23.28 -0.80
CA ARG A 42 -12.42 -24.68 -1.22
C ARG A 42 -11.19 -25.44 -0.67
N PRO A 43 -11.36 -26.55 0.07
CA PRO A 43 -10.23 -27.29 0.61
C PRO A 43 -9.20 -27.64 -0.47
N ILE A 44 -7.91 -27.51 -0.13
CA ILE A 44 -6.73 -27.78 -0.97
C ILE A 44 -6.50 -26.75 -2.08
N VAL A 45 -7.52 -26.43 -2.89
CA VAL A 45 -7.34 -25.65 -4.14
C VAL A 45 -7.88 -24.23 -4.09
N GLY A 46 -8.67 -23.86 -3.09
CA GLY A 46 -9.20 -22.51 -2.93
C GLY A 46 -8.10 -21.48 -2.68
N GLU A 47 -8.26 -20.27 -3.21
CA GLU A 47 -7.26 -19.20 -3.13
C GLU A 47 -6.78 -18.91 -1.69
N ASP A 48 -7.67 -18.97 -0.70
CA ASP A 48 -7.39 -18.57 0.69
C ASP A 48 -6.79 -19.67 1.57
N VAL A 49 -6.86 -20.95 1.17
CA VAL A 49 -6.63 -22.06 2.11
C VAL A 49 -5.19 -22.25 2.57
N PHE A 50 -4.24 -21.57 1.94
CA PHE A 50 -2.82 -21.54 2.34
C PHE A 50 -2.32 -20.12 2.65
N THR A 51 -3.25 -19.19 2.90
CA THR A 51 -2.94 -17.81 3.27
C THR A 51 -2.91 -17.64 4.78
N GLN A 52 -1.77 -17.20 5.32
CA GLN A 52 -1.64 -16.84 6.73
C GLN A 52 -2.10 -15.40 6.96
N THR A 53 -3.19 -15.24 7.69
CA THR A 53 -3.79 -13.93 7.96
C THR A 53 -3.27 -13.29 9.24
N ALA A 54 -3.14 -14.07 10.30
CA ALA A 54 -2.68 -13.58 11.59
C ALA A 54 -1.15 -13.59 11.68
N GLY A 55 -0.58 -12.50 12.20
CA GLY A 55 0.86 -12.37 12.41
C GLY A 55 1.46 -13.50 13.26
N VAL A 56 0.69 -14.09 14.18
CA VAL A 56 1.13 -15.23 15.00
C VAL A 56 1.39 -16.49 14.16
N HIS A 57 0.63 -16.72 13.08
CA HIS A 57 0.87 -17.86 12.21
C HIS A 57 2.12 -17.65 11.36
N ALA A 58 2.32 -16.43 10.85
CA ALA A 58 3.55 -16.07 10.13
C ALA A 58 4.80 -16.15 11.03
N ASP A 59 4.69 -15.75 12.29
CA ASP A 59 5.77 -15.89 13.28
C ASP A 59 6.04 -17.37 13.60
N GLY A 60 4.98 -18.19 13.69
CA GLY A 60 5.11 -19.64 13.85
C GLY A 60 5.86 -20.31 12.70
N ASP A 61 5.60 -19.89 11.46
CA ASP A 61 6.35 -20.35 10.29
C ASP A 61 7.83 -20.00 10.39
N LYS A 62 8.13 -18.74 10.74
CA LYS A 62 9.51 -18.25 10.92
C LYS A 62 10.27 -19.01 12.01
N LYS A 63 9.59 -19.42 13.08
CA LYS A 63 10.16 -20.16 14.22
C LYS A 63 10.22 -21.68 14.00
N GLY A 64 10.37 -22.11 12.75
CA GLY A 64 10.50 -23.53 12.41
C GLY A 64 9.15 -24.23 12.23
N ASN A 65 8.18 -23.56 11.60
CA ASN A 65 6.90 -24.17 11.21
C ASN A 65 6.08 -24.70 12.41
N LEU A 66 5.98 -23.94 13.50
CA LEU A 66 5.33 -24.34 14.77
C LEU A 66 3.90 -24.85 14.61
N TYR A 67 3.15 -24.34 13.63
CA TYR A 67 1.74 -24.71 13.38
C TYR A 67 1.56 -25.52 12.10
N ALA A 68 2.64 -26.02 11.51
CA ALA A 68 2.53 -26.81 10.29
C ALA A 68 1.82 -28.13 10.54
N ASN A 69 1.14 -28.59 9.51
CA ASN A 69 0.55 -29.91 9.43
C ASN A 69 0.97 -30.57 8.10
N PRO A 70 0.69 -31.86 7.89
CA PRO A 70 1.08 -32.57 6.67
C PRO A 70 0.46 -32.04 5.36
N ILE A 71 -0.55 -31.17 5.44
CA ILE A 71 -1.21 -30.52 4.30
C ILE A 71 -0.48 -29.20 4.01
N LEU A 72 0.75 -29.32 3.51
CA LEU A 72 1.56 -28.19 3.08
C LEU A 72 1.18 -27.72 1.66
N PRO A 73 1.25 -26.42 1.34
CA PRO A 73 0.91 -25.92 0.00
C PRO A 73 1.77 -26.57 -1.10
N GLU A 74 3.05 -26.83 -0.82
CA GLU A 74 4.01 -27.39 -1.77
C GLU A 74 3.59 -28.80 -2.25
N ARG A 75 2.90 -29.57 -1.39
CA ARG A 75 2.33 -30.88 -1.73
C ARG A 75 1.34 -30.80 -2.89
N PHE A 76 0.69 -29.66 -3.07
CA PHE A 76 -0.35 -29.43 -4.07
C PHE A 76 0.08 -28.43 -5.16
N GLY A 77 1.39 -28.23 -5.33
CA GLY A 77 1.94 -27.32 -6.35
C GLY A 77 1.67 -25.84 -6.05
N ARG A 78 1.47 -25.49 -4.77
CA ARG A 78 1.19 -24.13 -4.32
C ARG A 78 2.31 -23.61 -3.44
N LYS A 79 2.26 -22.31 -3.16
CA LYS A 79 3.13 -21.63 -2.19
C LYS A 79 2.29 -21.05 -1.07
N ARG A 80 2.90 -20.89 0.10
CA ARG A 80 2.29 -20.16 1.21
C ARG A 80 2.25 -18.66 0.90
N SER A 81 1.12 -18.04 1.18
CA SER A 81 0.88 -16.60 1.08
C SER A 81 0.67 -16.01 2.48
N TYR A 82 0.98 -14.73 2.63
CA TYR A 82 0.83 -14.01 3.90
C TYR A 82 -0.01 -12.77 3.62
N ALA A 83 -1.18 -12.66 4.26
CA ALA A 83 -2.06 -11.54 4.03
C ALA A 83 -1.45 -10.24 4.58
N LEU A 84 -1.66 -9.14 3.84
CA LEU A 84 -1.26 -7.80 4.22
C LEU A 84 -2.51 -7.01 4.61
N GLY A 85 -2.76 -6.89 5.91
CA GLY A 85 -3.92 -6.16 6.42
C GLY A 85 -3.83 -5.95 7.93
N LYS A 86 -4.93 -5.59 8.58
CA LYS A 86 -4.97 -5.22 10.01
C LYS A 86 -4.48 -6.29 11.00
N LEU A 87 -4.49 -7.56 10.60
CA LEU A 87 -4.00 -8.68 11.41
C LEU A 87 -2.55 -9.09 11.09
N ALA A 88 -1.91 -8.41 10.13
CA ALA A 88 -0.53 -8.67 9.77
C ALA A 88 0.39 -8.40 10.97
N GLY A 89 1.45 -9.21 11.09
CA GLY A 89 2.54 -8.96 12.02
C GLY A 89 3.85 -8.68 11.27
N LYS A 90 4.91 -8.36 12.01
CA LYS A 90 6.26 -8.17 11.45
C LYS A 90 6.69 -9.36 10.56
N ALA A 91 6.36 -10.58 10.98
CA ALA A 91 6.67 -11.79 10.21
C ALA A 91 5.93 -11.83 8.85
N SER A 92 4.65 -11.44 8.81
CA SER A 92 3.87 -11.36 7.56
C SER A 92 4.48 -10.38 6.56
N ILE A 93 4.90 -9.18 7.03
CA ILE A 93 5.57 -8.20 6.19
C ILE A 93 6.93 -8.73 5.72
N SER A 94 7.71 -9.31 6.64
CA SER A 94 9.04 -9.86 6.35
C SER A 94 8.99 -10.94 5.27
N GLU A 95 8.03 -11.86 5.32
CA GLU A 95 7.92 -12.93 4.33
C GLU A 95 7.49 -12.40 2.96
N ASN A 96 6.54 -11.47 2.89
CA ASN A 96 6.18 -10.85 1.60
C ASN A 96 7.34 -10.06 0.99
N VAL A 97 8.05 -9.25 1.79
CA VAL A 97 9.22 -8.48 1.33
C VAL A 97 10.33 -9.41 0.85
N LYS A 98 10.55 -10.53 1.53
CA LYS A 98 11.51 -11.56 1.12
C LYS A 98 11.10 -12.24 -0.19
N GLN A 99 9.81 -12.49 -0.42
CA GLN A 99 9.30 -13.00 -1.70
C GLN A 99 9.55 -12.03 -2.87
N LEU A 100 9.65 -10.73 -2.59
CA LEU A 100 10.04 -9.70 -3.56
C LEU A 100 11.58 -9.55 -3.71
N GLY A 101 12.39 -10.35 -3.00
CA GLY A 101 13.84 -10.27 -3.05
C GLY A 101 14.44 -9.06 -2.29
N MET A 102 13.67 -8.44 -1.39
CA MET A 102 14.11 -7.28 -0.61
C MET A 102 14.47 -7.67 0.83
N VAL A 103 15.31 -6.84 1.47
CA VAL A 103 15.60 -6.90 2.90
C VAL A 103 15.48 -5.50 3.47
N LEU A 104 14.66 -5.34 4.51
CA LEU A 104 14.42 -4.05 5.18
C LEU A 104 15.08 -4.05 6.55
N SER A 105 15.54 -2.87 6.99
CA SER A 105 15.91 -2.68 8.39
C SER A 105 14.68 -2.80 9.29
N GLU A 106 14.88 -3.14 10.57
CA GLU A 106 13.77 -3.31 11.51
C GLU A 106 12.93 -2.03 11.65
N VAL A 107 13.57 -0.86 11.60
CA VAL A 107 12.91 0.44 11.65
C VAL A 107 11.97 0.63 10.46
N VAL A 108 12.43 0.33 9.24
CA VAL A 108 11.59 0.46 8.04
C VAL A 108 10.48 -0.59 8.05
N LEU A 109 10.78 -1.83 8.44
CA LEU A 109 9.79 -2.91 8.54
C LEU A 109 8.64 -2.55 9.49
N GLN A 110 8.96 -1.93 10.63
CA GLN A 110 7.95 -1.46 11.59
C GLN A 110 7.05 -0.38 10.98
N LYS A 111 7.61 0.61 10.27
CA LYS A 111 6.82 1.65 9.59
C LYS A 111 5.94 1.08 8.47
N VAL A 112 6.44 0.10 7.71
CA VAL A 112 5.65 -0.62 6.70
C VAL A 112 4.48 -1.35 7.36
N LEU A 113 4.73 -2.06 8.47
CA LEU A 113 3.68 -2.75 9.22
C LEU A 113 2.58 -1.78 9.68
N GLU A 114 2.96 -0.65 10.29
CA GLU A 114 2.01 0.38 10.73
C GLU A 114 1.16 0.90 9.55
N ARG A 115 1.80 1.17 8.40
CA ARG A 115 1.08 1.63 7.20
C ARG A 115 0.13 0.57 6.63
N VAL A 116 0.53 -0.70 6.64
CA VAL A 116 -0.34 -1.81 6.19
C VAL A 116 -1.53 -2.00 7.13
N ILE A 117 -1.34 -1.87 8.44
CA ILE A 117 -2.44 -1.92 9.42
C ILE A 117 -3.39 -0.74 9.21
N GLU A 118 -2.87 0.48 9.05
CA GLU A 118 -3.66 1.69 8.80
C GLU A 118 -4.54 1.54 7.53
N LEU A 119 -3.97 1.04 6.44
CA LEU A 119 -4.72 0.75 5.21
C LEU A 119 -5.76 -0.37 5.42
N GLY A 120 -5.42 -1.40 6.19
CA GLY A 120 -6.32 -2.49 6.53
C GLY A 120 -7.52 -2.06 7.39
N ASP A 121 -7.31 -1.12 8.32
CA ASP A 121 -8.38 -0.55 9.15
C ASP A 121 -9.36 0.29 8.32
N GLN A 122 -8.90 0.84 7.19
CA GLN A 122 -9.73 1.52 6.20
C GLN A 122 -10.41 0.56 5.20
N ASN A 123 -10.37 -0.75 5.45
CA ASN A 123 -10.85 -1.82 4.55
C ASN A 123 -10.23 -1.76 3.15
N LYS A 124 -8.97 -1.29 3.04
CA LYS A 124 -8.23 -1.33 1.78
C LYS A 124 -7.50 -2.66 1.65
N LEU A 125 -7.59 -3.27 0.46
CA LEU A 125 -6.84 -4.47 0.14
C LEU A 125 -5.40 -4.05 -0.16
N VAL A 126 -4.45 -4.56 0.62
CA VAL A 126 -3.02 -4.41 0.33
C VAL A 126 -2.53 -5.72 -0.30
N THR A 127 -1.90 -5.59 -1.46
CA THR A 127 -1.31 -6.70 -2.22
C THR A 127 0.22 -6.68 -2.08
N PRO A 128 0.91 -7.81 -2.33
CA PRO A 128 2.36 -7.82 -2.39
C PRO A 128 2.92 -6.79 -3.38
N GLU A 129 2.22 -6.52 -4.48
CA GLU A 129 2.57 -5.54 -5.51
C GLU A 129 2.51 -4.08 -4.99
N ASP A 130 1.74 -3.82 -3.94
CA ASP A 130 1.65 -2.51 -3.28
C ASP A 130 2.84 -2.24 -2.34
N LEU A 131 3.55 -3.29 -1.88
CA LEU A 131 4.61 -3.14 -0.89
C LEU A 131 5.77 -2.23 -1.32
N PRO A 132 6.30 -2.27 -2.56
CA PRO A 132 7.33 -1.35 -3.00
C PRO A 132 6.93 0.11 -2.82
N PHE A 133 5.67 0.45 -3.11
CA PHE A 133 5.14 1.80 -2.96
C PHE A 133 5.01 2.20 -1.49
N ILE A 134 4.50 1.29 -0.64
CA ILE A 134 4.42 1.51 0.81
C ILE A 134 5.81 1.70 1.41
N ILE A 135 6.78 0.86 1.03
CA ILE A 135 8.17 0.95 1.49
C ILE A 135 8.76 2.32 1.11
N ALA A 136 8.55 2.74 -0.13
CA ALA A 136 9.06 4.02 -0.61
C ALA A 136 8.39 5.20 0.12
N ASP A 137 7.08 5.11 0.42
CA ASP A 137 6.33 6.12 1.19
C ASP A 137 6.89 6.32 2.60
N VAL A 138 7.20 5.21 3.30
CA VAL A 138 7.61 5.24 4.71
C VAL A 138 9.11 5.44 4.92
N SER A 139 9.93 5.10 3.92
CA SER A 139 11.39 5.27 3.99
C SER A 139 11.81 6.75 4.00
N GLY A 140 10.98 7.65 3.44
CA GLY A 140 11.21 9.09 3.49
C GLY A 140 10.77 9.79 4.79
N ARG A 141 10.28 9.05 5.80
CA ARG A 141 9.76 9.62 7.07
C ARG A 141 10.85 9.74 8.13
N THR A 142 11.82 10.64 7.97
CA THR A 142 12.81 10.98 9.02
C THR A 142 12.55 12.39 9.54
N GLY A 143 11.96 12.50 10.74
CA GLY A 143 11.68 13.79 11.42
C GLY A 143 10.30 13.83 12.10
N GLU A 144 10.15 14.62 13.16
CA GLU A 144 8.83 14.99 13.69
C GLU A 144 8.12 15.90 12.69
N LYS A 145 6.84 15.65 12.38
CA LYS A 145 6.10 16.55 11.48
C LYS A 145 5.87 17.91 12.15
N VAL A 146 6.42 18.99 11.59
CA VAL A 146 6.16 20.36 12.05
C VAL A 146 4.84 20.88 11.50
N LEU A 147 4.42 20.34 10.35
CA LEU A 147 3.20 20.68 9.65
C LEU A 147 2.40 19.40 9.37
N THR A 148 1.11 19.41 9.67
CA THR A 148 0.19 18.30 9.38
C THR A 148 -1.08 18.79 8.71
N ILE A 149 -1.50 18.13 7.63
CA ILE A 149 -2.82 18.37 7.02
C ILE A 149 -3.84 17.52 7.78
N LYS A 150 -4.65 18.16 8.62
CA LYS A 150 -5.63 17.47 9.50
C LYS A 150 -6.87 17.03 8.75
N SER A 151 -7.33 17.87 7.82
CA SER A 151 -8.40 17.52 6.90
C SER A 151 -8.21 18.22 5.57
N CYS A 152 -8.64 17.53 4.51
CA CYS A 152 -8.69 18.07 3.16
C CYS A 152 -9.92 17.50 2.48
N ASN A 153 -10.89 18.36 2.17
CA ASN A 153 -12.05 18.01 1.37
C ASN A 153 -11.87 18.63 -0.01
N ILE A 154 -11.70 17.78 -1.02
CA ILE A 154 -11.57 18.19 -2.42
C ILE A 154 -12.83 17.73 -3.15
N HIS A 155 -13.48 18.67 -3.81
CA HIS A 155 -14.64 18.38 -4.66
C HIS A 155 -14.35 18.82 -6.08
N SER A 156 -14.54 17.91 -7.04
CA SER A 156 -14.37 18.19 -8.46
C SER A 156 -15.30 17.29 -9.27
N GLY A 157 -15.75 17.77 -10.44
CA GLY A 157 -16.68 17.03 -11.28
C GLY A 157 -16.97 17.76 -12.59
N ILE A 158 -17.60 17.07 -13.53
CA ILE A 158 -18.00 17.65 -14.82
C ILE A 158 -19.12 18.67 -14.57
N GLY A 159 -18.92 19.91 -15.00
CA GLY A 159 -19.91 20.99 -14.85
C GLY A 159 -19.97 21.63 -13.46
N ILE A 160 -19.05 21.28 -12.56
CA ILE A 160 -18.94 21.87 -11.22
C ILE A 160 -17.59 22.57 -11.12
N ARG A 161 -17.56 23.75 -10.50
CA ARG A 161 -16.31 24.45 -10.22
C ARG A 161 -15.53 23.70 -9.12
N PRO A 162 -14.32 23.18 -9.41
CA PRO A 162 -13.53 22.48 -8.40
C PRO A 162 -13.19 23.39 -7.22
N HIS A 163 -13.30 22.84 -6.00
CA HIS A 163 -12.92 23.55 -4.78
C HIS A 163 -12.29 22.59 -3.77
N ALA A 164 -11.49 23.18 -2.88
CA ALA A 164 -10.86 22.47 -1.78
C ALA A 164 -10.98 23.25 -0.48
N GLN A 165 -11.38 22.56 0.59
CA GLN A 165 -11.35 23.05 1.96
C GLN A 165 -10.25 22.31 2.71
N ILE A 166 -9.36 23.06 3.37
CA ILE A 166 -8.21 22.51 4.08
C ILE A 166 -8.19 22.96 5.55
N GLU A 167 -7.76 22.04 6.40
CA GLU A 167 -7.38 22.30 7.80
C GLU A 167 -5.93 21.86 8.00
N LEU A 168 -5.06 22.83 8.25
CA LEU A 168 -3.62 22.67 8.37
C LEU A 168 -3.19 23.04 9.79
N GLU A 169 -2.46 22.14 10.44
CA GLU A 169 -1.83 22.38 11.74
C GLU A 169 -0.35 22.67 11.54
N TYR A 170 0.11 23.83 12.02
CA TYR A 170 1.51 24.23 11.99
C TYR A 170 1.92 24.79 13.35
N GLN A 171 2.96 24.22 13.96
CA GLN A 171 3.42 24.62 15.30
C GLN A 171 2.29 24.67 16.35
N GLY A 172 1.37 23.70 16.29
CA GLY A 172 0.23 23.59 17.21
C GLY A 172 -0.92 24.56 16.95
N LYS A 173 -0.87 25.38 15.89
CA LYS A 173 -1.97 26.27 15.49
C LYS A 173 -2.69 25.72 14.28
N ILE A 174 -4.02 25.76 14.34
CA ILE A 174 -4.90 25.31 13.27
C ILE A 174 -5.23 26.49 12.34
N HIS A 175 -5.03 26.28 11.05
CA HIS A 175 -5.33 27.21 9.97
C HIS A 175 -6.34 26.56 9.03
N LYS A 176 -7.38 27.30 8.66
CA LYS A 176 -8.42 26.86 7.74
C LYS A 176 -8.47 27.77 6.53
N GLU A 177 -8.75 27.18 5.38
CA GLU A 177 -8.96 27.92 4.14
C GLU A 177 -9.82 27.14 3.15
N ILE A 178 -10.51 27.87 2.28
CA ILE A 178 -11.20 27.33 1.13
C ILE A 178 -10.77 28.07 -0.14
N SER A 179 -10.58 27.35 -1.23
CA SER A 179 -10.31 27.95 -2.54
C SER A 179 -10.88 27.13 -3.68
N GLU A 180 -11.07 27.80 -4.80
CA GLU A 180 -11.43 27.21 -6.08
C GLU A 180 -10.17 27.04 -6.94
N GLY A 181 -10.27 26.24 -8.01
CA GLY A 181 -9.19 26.04 -8.96
C GLY A 181 -9.67 25.36 -10.24
N ASP A 182 -8.75 25.16 -11.18
CA ASP A 182 -9.05 24.51 -12.47
C ASP A 182 -9.23 22.99 -12.33
N GLY A 183 -8.72 22.42 -11.24
CA GLY A 183 -8.90 21.03 -10.83
C GLY A 183 -8.89 20.88 -9.31
N GLY A 184 -9.22 19.69 -8.81
CA GLY A 184 -9.27 19.44 -7.36
C GLY A 184 -7.93 19.69 -6.66
N TYR A 185 -6.83 19.25 -7.28
CA TYR A 185 -5.48 19.47 -6.75
C TYR A 185 -5.05 20.95 -6.86
N ASP A 186 -5.42 21.64 -7.93
CA ASP A 186 -5.14 23.08 -8.09
C ASP A 186 -5.88 23.91 -7.03
N ALA A 187 -7.16 23.60 -6.78
CA ALA A 187 -7.94 24.23 -5.72
C ALA A 187 -7.29 24.02 -4.33
N PHE A 188 -6.76 22.82 -4.08
CA PHE A 188 -5.99 22.52 -2.88
C PHE A 188 -4.72 23.37 -2.78
N MET A 189 -3.94 23.48 -3.85
CA MET A 189 -2.72 24.31 -3.89
C MET A 189 -3.02 25.79 -3.71
N ASN A 190 -4.13 26.29 -4.26
CA ASN A 190 -4.58 27.68 -4.08
C ASN A 190 -4.94 27.97 -2.61
N ALA A 191 -5.70 27.05 -1.98
CA ALA A 191 -6.03 27.17 -0.56
C ALA A 191 -4.77 27.11 0.31
N LEU A 192 -3.87 26.18 0.00
CA LEU A 192 -2.60 26.00 0.70
C LEU A 192 -1.73 27.26 0.59
N THR A 193 -1.60 27.82 -0.60
CA THR A 193 -0.83 29.04 -0.88
C THR A 193 -1.34 30.22 -0.06
N LYS A 194 -2.65 30.38 0.10
CA LYS A 194 -3.23 31.41 0.97
C LYS A 194 -2.86 31.22 2.44
N ILE A 195 -2.81 29.98 2.93
CA ILE A 195 -2.36 29.69 4.30
C ILE A 195 -0.87 29.97 4.43
N THR A 196 -0.03 29.43 3.54
CA THR A 196 1.43 29.55 3.63
C THR A 196 1.90 31.00 3.48
N ASN A 197 1.26 31.79 2.62
CA ASN A 197 1.54 33.23 2.51
C ASN A 197 1.29 33.98 3.82
N ARG A 198 0.22 33.65 4.56
CA ARG A 198 -0.05 34.21 5.90
C ARG A 198 0.99 33.80 6.93
N LEU A 199 1.63 32.64 6.73
CA LEU A 199 2.67 32.10 7.60
C LEU A 199 4.10 32.49 7.18
N GLY A 200 4.27 33.19 6.05
CA GLY A 200 5.58 33.52 5.51
C GLY A 200 6.35 32.30 4.97
N ILE A 201 5.65 31.22 4.60
CA ILE A 201 6.24 30.01 4.04
C ILE A 201 6.15 30.08 2.52
N SER A 202 7.29 30.05 1.84
CA SER A 202 7.36 29.98 0.38
C SER A 202 7.20 28.54 -0.10
N ILE A 203 6.26 28.31 -1.02
CA ILE A 203 6.05 26.98 -1.62
C ILE A 203 6.96 26.83 -2.85
N PRO A 204 7.81 25.78 -2.89
CA PRO A 204 8.57 25.39 -4.09
C PRO A 204 7.70 25.27 -5.33
N LYS A 205 8.24 25.63 -6.48
CA LYS A 205 7.52 25.53 -7.75
C LYS A 205 7.34 24.07 -8.14
N LEU A 206 6.12 23.67 -8.51
CA LEU A 206 5.85 22.36 -9.09
C LEU A 206 6.44 22.31 -10.52
N ILE A 207 7.31 21.35 -10.79
CA ILE A 207 7.96 21.14 -12.09
C ILE A 207 7.33 19.97 -12.84
N ASP A 208 7.05 18.87 -12.14
CA ASP A 208 6.49 17.67 -12.73
C ASP A 208 5.55 16.95 -11.76
N TYR A 209 4.55 16.25 -12.31
CA TYR A 209 3.51 15.55 -11.57
C TYR A 209 3.20 14.22 -12.28
N GLU A 210 3.60 13.12 -11.65
CA GLU A 210 3.42 11.77 -12.17
C GLU A 210 2.48 10.97 -11.27
N VAL A 211 1.53 10.28 -11.89
CA VAL A 211 0.64 9.34 -11.21
C VAL A 211 0.89 7.94 -11.76
N ARG A 212 1.16 6.98 -10.88
CA ARG A 212 1.46 5.59 -11.24
C ARG A 212 0.59 4.63 -10.45
N ILE A 213 0.12 3.60 -11.14
CA ILE A 213 -0.64 2.49 -10.55
C ILE A 213 0.25 1.25 -10.61
N PRO A 214 0.30 0.42 -9.55
CA PRO A 214 1.03 -0.85 -9.55
C PRO A 214 0.67 -1.74 -10.75
N PRO A 215 1.63 -2.54 -11.27
CA PRO A 215 1.33 -3.57 -12.27
C PRO A 215 0.21 -4.50 -11.79
N GLY A 216 -0.72 -4.85 -12.68
CA GLY A 216 -1.92 -5.65 -12.34
C GLY A 216 -3.22 -4.87 -12.29
N GLY A 217 -3.17 -3.53 -12.26
CA GLY A 217 -4.21 -2.62 -12.77
C GLY A 217 -5.65 -2.85 -12.27
N LYS A 218 -5.90 -2.78 -10.96
CA LYS A 218 -7.26 -2.79 -10.39
C LYS A 218 -7.77 -1.36 -10.14
N THR A 219 -9.09 -1.17 -10.22
CA THR A 219 -9.73 0.14 -10.01
C THR A 219 -9.66 0.64 -8.57
N ASP A 220 -9.29 -0.22 -7.62
CA ASP A 220 -9.15 0.06 -6.20
C ASP A 220 -7.69 -0.04 -5.70
N ALA A 221 -6.73 -0.15 -6.62
CA ALA A 221 -5.31 -0.23 -6.29
C ALA A 221 -4.78 1.04 -5.61
N LEU A 222 -3.68 0.92 -4.87
CA LEU A 222 -2.98 2.11 -4.40
C LEU A 222 -2.46 2.92 -5.59
N VAL A 223 -2.48 4.23 -5.43
CA VAL A 223 -1.92 5.17 -6.39
C VAL A 223 -0.69 5.80 -5.79
N GLU A 224 0.42 5.77 -6.54
CA GLU A 224 1.62 6.55 -6.27
C GLU A 224 1.51 7.88 -7.01
N THR A 225 1.52 8.98 -6.28
CA THR A 225 1.71 10.32 -6.86
C THR A 225 3.11 10.81 -6.52
N ARG A 226 3.94 11.04 -7.53
CA ARG A 226 5.29 11.61 -7.41
C ARG A 226 5.27 13.04 -7.95
N ILE A 227 5.78 13.99 -7.16
CA ILE A 227 5.82 15.40 -7.53
C ILE A 227 7.27 15.88 -7.47
N THR A 228 7.73 16.50 -8.55
CA THR A 228 9.04 17.15 -8.62
C THR A 228 8.86 18.64 -8.36
N TRP A 229 9.64 19.16 -7.42
CA TRP A 229 9.60 20.55 -6.97
C TRP A 229 10.95 21.22 -7.23
N ASN A 230 10.95 22.52 -7.51
CA ASN A 230 12.16 23.34 -7.51
C ASN A 230 12.12 24.34 -6.35
N LYS A 231 13.16 24.33 -5.51
CA LYS A 231 13.31 25.28 -4.39
C LYS A 231 13.57 26.71 -4.87
N SER A 232 14.27 26.87 -6.00
CA SER A 232 14.48 28.18 -6.59
C SER A 232 13.21 28.66 -7.28
N LEU A 233 12.91 29.95 -7.10
CA LEU A 233 11.86 30.62 -7.86
C LEU A 233 12.34 30.92 -9.29
N ASP A 234 13.65 30.95 -9.52
CA ASP A 234 14.28 31.06 -10.83
C ASP A 234 14.46 29.67 -11.47
N LEU A 235 13.92 29.50 -12.67
CA LEU A 235 13.95 28.24 -13.42
C LEU A 235 15.36 27.82 -13.89
N GLU A 236 16.33 28.74 -13.85
CA GLU A 236 17.70 28.49 -14.30
C GLU A 236 18.56 27.79 -13.23
N GLU A 237 18.16 27.84 -11.95
CA GLU A 237 18.81 27.09 -10.88
C GLU A 237 18.10 25.75 -10.65
N ASP A 238 18.79 24.65 -10.96
CA ASP A 238 18.28 23.30 -10.72
C ASP A 238 18.50 22.87 -9.27
N GLN A 239 17.61 23.35 -8.39
CA GLN A 239 17.47 22.84 -7.02
C GLN A 239 16.24 21.96 -6.89
N THR A 240 16.14 20.95 -7.76
CA THR A 240 14.99 20.06 -7.78
C THR A 240 15.05 18.98 -6.70
N PHE A 241 13.89 18.63 -6.16
CA PHE A 241 13.71 17.49 -5.27
C PHE A 241 12.35 16.86 -5.49
N LYS A 242 12.19 15.61 -5.06
CA LYS A 242 10.98 14.84 -5.32
C LYS A 242 10.32 14.43 -4.03
N THR A 243 9.00 14.53 -4.00
CA THR A 243 8.18 13.93 -2.94
C THR A 243 7.18 12.96 -3.53
N MET A 244 6.66 12.10 -2.68
CA MET A 244 5.82 11.00 -3.09
C MET A 244 4.79 10.71 -2.02
N GLY A 245 3.55 10.49 -2.44
CA GLY A 245 2.47 10.06 -1.58
C GLY A 245 1.79 8.83 -2.15
N VAL A 246 1.32 7.95 -1.27
CA VAL A 246 0.62 6.73 -1.65
C VAL A 246 -0.74 6.69 -0.98
N HIS A 247 -1.80 6.62 -1.80
CA HIS A 247 -3.18 6.54 -1.35
C HIS A 247 -4.07 5.90 -2.43
N PRO A 248 -5.19 5.23 -2.08
CA PRO A 248 -6.18 4.75 -3.07
C PRO A 248 -6.82 5.85 -3.93
N ASP A 249 -6.71 7.11 -3.51
CA ASP A 249 -7.22 8.28 -4.23
C ASP A 249 -6.02 9.13 -4.69
N GLN A 250 -5.93 9.37 -5.99
CA GLN A 250 -4.82 10.10 -6.61
C GLN A 250 -4.65 11.53 -6.10
N THR A 251 -5.75 12.22 -5.75
CA THR A 251 -5.72 13.59 -5.24
C THR A 251 -5.24 13.60 -3.79
N VAL A 252 -5.68 12.63 -2.98
CA VAL A 252 -5.19 12.48 -1.60
C VAL A 252 -3.72 12.03 -1.59
N ALA A 253 -3.31 11.16 -2.51
CA ALA A 253 -1.90 10.81 -2.70
C ALA A 253 -1.05 12.06 -3.02
N ALA A 254 -1.56 12.97 -3.84
CA ALA A 254 -0.92 14.25 -4.13
C ALA A 254 -0.83 15.17 -2.90
N VAL A 255 -1.91 15.24 -2.09
CA VAL A 255 -1.92 15.98 -0.82
C VAL A 255 -0.85 15.44 0.12
N HIS A 256 -0.71 14.13 0.26
CA HIS A 256 0.36 13.51 1.05
C HIS A 256 1.75 13.82 0.51
N ALA A 257 1.95 13.78 -0.81
CA ALA A 257 3.21 14.18 -1.44
C ALA A 257 3.55 15.65 -1.13
N THR A 258 2.54 16.53 -1.13
CA THR A 258 2.69 17.95 -0.82
C THR A 258 2.98 18.20 0.65
N GLU A 259 2.31 17.50 1.57
CA GLU A 259 2.60 17.57 3.01
C GLU A 259 4.06 17.20 3.31
N LYS A 260 4.58 16.15 2.65
CA LYS A 260 6.00 15.78 2.76
C LYS A 260 6.93 16.87 2.25
N MET A 261 6.56 17.52 1.14
CA MET A 261 7.33 18.64 0.60
C MET A 261 7.41 19.78 1.61
N LEU A 262 6.28 20.16 2.21
CA LEU A 262 6.24 21.22 3.22
C LEU A 262 7.11 20.88 4.42
N ASN A 263 7.03 19.65 4.93
CA ASN A 263 7.88 19.24 6.05
C ASN A 263 9.37 19.21 5.66
N GLN A 264 9.73 18.82 4.43
CA GLN A 264 11.12 18.83 3.96
C GLN A 264 11.72 20.24 3.80
N ILE A 265 10.91 21.26 3.48
CA ILE A 265 11.41 22.64 3.43
C ILE A 265 11.41 23.32 4.80
N LEU A 266 10.53 22.89 5.71
CA LEU A 266 10.42 23.43 7.07
C LEU A 266 11.42 22.79 8.04
N GLN A 267 11.89 21.59 7.73
CA GLN A 267 12.96 20.91 8.46
C GLN A 267 14.16 20.71 7.55
N PRO A 268 15.20 21.57 7.64
CA PRO A 268 16.43 21.29 6.93
C PRO A 268 17.01 19.97 7.44
N TRP A 269 17.42 19.10 6.51
CA TRP A 269 18.08 17.83 6.78
C TRP A 269 19.16 18.02 7.84
N GLN A 270 19.00 17.43 9.02
CA GLN A 270 20.14 17.15 9.88
C GLN A 270 20.91 16.01 9.21
N ILE A 271 22.03 16.38 8.58
CA ILE A 271 23.06 15.46 8.08
C ILE A 271 23.61 14.66 9.24
#